data_AF-A0A1V5TFF5-F1
#
_entry.id   AF-A0A1V5TFF5-F1
#
_cell.length_a   1.000
_cell.length_b   1.000
_cell.length_c   1.000
_cell.angle_alpha   90.00
_cell.angle_beta   90.00
_cell.angle_gamma   90.00
#
_symmetry.space_group_name_H-M   'P 1'
#
loop_
_entity.id
_entity.type
_entity.pdbx_description
1 polymer ?
#
loop_
_entity_poly.entity_id
_entity_poly.type
_entity_poly.pdbx_seq_one_letter_code
_entity_poly.pdbx_strand_id
1 'polypeptide(L)'
;MKDSGGNPFPCRAARAAAALALLPLAPFELIGCLWAVRKKKKAPPVNGNFNAMLEKLASGGTPDGRDWAVTKQLATGVCGRMGTSTFDFQTALRVLLTAKEKRENGDADAARWQPPPADEASLKSAFTGYTFFMTQPRGGDMVLWSENLQIQLASAEYLTALLWPDAVFTADGRPAQAHFEHAKQRIKIWLSQRWRYGFAEWNSPTYYVEDISPLCLLIDFAPDEQIRTQAA
;
A
#
# COMPACT_ATOMS: atom_id res chain seq x y z
N MET A 1 20.94 -14.97 -36.84
CA MET A 1 21.09 -15.13 -35.38
C MET A 1 19.98 -14.33 -34.72
N LYS A 2 18.99 -15.04 -34.16
CA LYS A 2 17.95 -14.48 -33.29
C LYS A 2 18.42 -14.73 -31.85
N ASP A 3 18.36 -13.73 -31.00
CA ASP A 3 18.29 -13.85 -29.53
C ASP A 3 17.58 -12.57 -29.02
N SER A 4 16.28 -12.59 -28.74
CA SER A 4 15.58 -13.08 -27.53
C SER A 4 15.82 -12.21 -26.29
N GLY A 5 14.97 -11.19 -26.13
CA GLY A 5 14.84 -10.44 -24.88
C GLY A 5 14.14 -11.29 -23.81
N GLY A 6 14.70 -11.29 -22.60
CA GLY A 6 14.15 -11.96 -21.42
C GLY A 6 13.53 -10.97 -20.44
N ASN A 7 12.23 -11.09 -20.24
CA ASN A 7 11.44 -10.40 -19.23
C ASN A 7 11.65 -11.08 -17.85
N PRO A 8 12.01 -10.38 -16.74
CA PRO A 8 12.28 -11.02 -15.47
C PRO A 8 11.02 -11.03 -14.59
N PHE A 9 9.97 -11.74 -14.99
CA PHE A 9 8.84 -12.04 -14.12
C PHE A 9 8.50 -13.54 -14.24
N PRO A 10 8.95 -14.39 -13.30
CA PRO A 10 8.51 -15.78 -13.29
C PRO A 10 7.06 -15.89 -12.81
N CYS A 11 6.17 -16.39 -13.67
CA CYS A 11 4.85 -16.91 -13.32
C CYS A 11 4.97 -17.90 -12.15
N ARG A 12 4.29 -17.64 -11.03
CA ARG A 12 4.04 -18.65 -10.00
C ARG A 12 2.58 -19.09 -10.02
N ALA A 13 2.35 -20.27 -10.60
CA ALA A 13 1.14 -21.05 -10.39
C ALA A 13 1.22 -21.77 -9.03
N ALA A 14 0.13 -21.65 -8.28
CA ALA A 14 -0.41 -22.56 -7.26
C ALA A 14 0.56 -23.45 -6.46
N ARG A 15 0.66 -23.21 -5.14
CA ARG A 15 0.79 -24.26 -4.11
C ARG A 15 0.67 -23.69 -2.69
N ALA A 16 -0.44 -23.98 -2.02
CA ALA A 16 -0.51 -24.29 -0.59
C ALA A 16 -1.96 -24.67 -0.22
N ALA A 17 -2.40 -25.84 -0.68
CA ALA A 17 -3.51 -26.56 -0.07
C ALA A 17 -2.91 -27.76 0.66
N ALA A 18 -3.01 -27.75 2.00
CA ALA A 18 -2.92 -28.87 2.94
C ALA A 18 -2.03 -28.54 4.15
N ALA A 19 -2.67 -28.00 5.20
CA ALA A 19 -2.31 -28.25 6.60
C ALA A 19 -3.51 -27.87 7.47
N LEU A 20 -4.60 -28.63 7.34
CA LEU A 20 -5.78 -28.52 8.20
C LEU A 20 -5.97 -29.85 8.91
N ALA A 21 -5.37 -30.03 10.07
CA ALA A 21 -5.79 -31.02 11.05
C ALA A 21 -5.13 -30.76 12.41
N LEU A 22 -5.96 -30.77 13.46
CA LEU A 22 -5.64 -30.94 14.88
C LEU A 22 -5.45 -29.67 15.74
N LEU A 23 -6.57 -29.02 16.07
CA LEU A 23 -6.81 -28.50 17.43
C LEU A 23 -8.28 -28.80 17.82
N PRO A 24 -8.56 -29.31 19.03
CA PRO A 24 -9.89 -29.77 19.42
C PRO A 24 -10.78 -28.64 19.97
N LEU A 25 -12.02 -28.61 19.48
CA LEU A 25 -13.26 -28.23 20.16
C LEU A 25 -13.28 -26.90 20.96
N ALA A 26 -13.77 -25.84 20.31
CA ALA A 26 -14.67 -24.88 20.93
C ALA A 26 -16.00 -24.88 20.14
N PRO A 27 -17.03 -25.64 20.59
CA PRO A 27 -18.34 -25.61 19.95
C PRO A 27 -19.12 -24.44 20.54
N PHE A 28 -19.42 -23.41 19.73
CA PHE A 28 -20.69 -22.65 19.70
C PHE A 28 -20.59 -21.27 19.00
N GLU A 29 -19.39 -20.76 18.72
CA GLU A 29 -19.25 -19.43 18.07
C GLU A 29 -19.10 -19.49 16.53
N LEU A 30 -18.74 -20.65 15.95
CA LEU A 30 -18.41 -20.76 14.51
C LEU A 30 -19.62 -20.87 13.56
N ILE A 31 -20.83 -21.10 14.06
CA ILE A 31 -22.04 -21.17 13.22
C ILE A 31 -22.53 -19.76 12.83
N GLY A 32 -22.25 -18.74 13.67
CA GLY A 32 -22.55 -17.33 13.35
C GLY A 32 -21.72 -16.77 12.20
N CYS A 33 -20.45 -17.16 12.11
CA CYS A 33 -19.53 -16.69 11.07
C CYS A 33 -19.85 -17.25 9.68
N LEU A 34 -20.32 -18.49 9.57
CA LEU A 34 -20.65 -19.11 8.27
C LEU A 34 -21.98 -18.60 7.67
N TRP A 35 -22.93 -18.16 8.50
CA TRP A 35 -24.18 -17.55 8.01
C TRP A 35 -23.97 -16.12 7.47
N ALA A 36 -22.96 -15.41 7.98
CA ALA A 36 -22.60 -14.07 7.49
C ALA A 36 -21.96 -14.09 6.09
N VAL A 37 -21.34 -15.21 5.69
CA VAL A 37 -20.65 -15.36 4.39
C VAL A 37 -21.62 -15.69 3.24
N ARG A 38 -22.88 -16.08 3.52
CA ARG A 38 -23.83 -16.55 2.48
C ARG A 38 -25.00 -15.63 2.16
N LYS A 39 -25.01 -14.38 2.62
CA LYS A 39 -25.91 -13.36 2.08
C LYS A 39 -25.15 -12.54 1.05
N LYS A 40 -25.58 -12.57 -0.22
CA LYS A 40 -25.29 -11.52 -1.21
C LYS A 40 -25.84 -10.20 -0.66
N LYS A 41 -25.12 -9.58 0.28
CA LYS A 41 -25.36 -8.19 0.67
C LYS A 41 -24.86 -7.37 -0.50
N LYS A 42 -25.75 -6.58 -1.13
CA LYS A 42 -25.32 -5.44 -1.94
C LYS A 42 -24.25 -4.70 -1.12
N ALA A 43 -23.12 -4.40 -1.76
CA ALA A 43 -22.04 -3.64 -1.14
C ALA A 43 -22.64 -2.39 -0.44
N PRO A 44 -22.20 -2.07 0.78
CA PRO A 44 -22.69 -0.88 1.50
C PRO A 44 -22.54 0.37 0.61
N PRO A 45 -23.43 1.38 0.76
CA PRO A 45 -23.30 2.62 -0.01
C PRO A 45 -21.92 3.23 0.22
N VAL A 46 -21.20 3.47 -0.88
CA VAL A 46 -19.81 3.94 -0.85
C VAL A 46 -19.76 5.37 -0.33
N ASN A 47 -19.21 5.57 0.86
CA ASN A 47 -18.88 6.89 1.43
C ASN A 47 -17.48 7.35 0.98
N GLY A 48 -17.19 7.28 -0.32
CA GLY A 48 -16.08 7.99 -0.98
C GLY A 48 -14.72 8.00 -0.28
N ASN A 49 -14.28 6.89 0.32
CA ASN A 49 -12.95 6.74 0.94
C ASN A 49 -12.17 5.54 0.37
N PHE A 50 -10.85 5.47 0.57
CA PHE A 50 -10.03 4.40 -0.01
C PHE A 50 -10.33 3.02 0.58
N ASN A 51 -10.84 2.94 1.81
CA ASN A 51 -11.23 1.67 2.42
C ASN A 51 -12.42 1.04 1.66
N ALA A 52 -13.40 1.84 1.26
CA ALA A 52 -14.50 1.37 0.42
C ALA A 52 -14.01 0.90 -0.96
N MET A 53 -13.01 1.58 -1.53
CA MET A 53 -12.36 1.12 -2.77
C MET A 53 -11.62 -0.21 -2.57
N LEU A 54 -10.92 -0.39 -1.45
CA LEU A 54 -10.22 -1.62 -1.13
C LEU A 54 -11.18 -2.80 -0.94
N GLU A 55 -12.31 -2.60 -0.24
CA GLU A 55 -13.37 -3.61 -0.10
C GLU A 55 -13.96 -4.00 -1.46
N LYS A 56 -14.19 -3.00 -2.33
CA LYS A 56 -14.68 -3.23 -3.69
C LYS A 56 -13.67 -4.01 -4.53
N LEU A 57 -12.37 -3.71 -4.38
CA LEU A 57 -11.28 -4.44 -5.03
C LEU A 57 -11.24 -5.90 -4.57
N ALA A 58 -11.32 -6.13 -3.26
CA ALA A 58 -11.28 -7.47 -2.66
C ALA A 58 -12.49 -8.34 -3.03
N SER A 59 -13.66 -7.72 -3.24
CA SER A 59 -14.89 -8.42 -3.64
C SER A 59 -15.03 -8.64 -5.16
N GLY A 60 -14.04 -8.23 -5.97
CA GLY A 60 -14.11 -8.32 -7.43
C GLY A 60 -15.06 -7.31 -8.07
N GLY A 61 -15.42 -6.24 -7.35
CA GLY A 61 -16.19 -5.13 -7.88
C GLY A 61 -15.39 -4.22 -8.81
N THR A 62 -16.05 -3.21 -9.35
CA THR A 62 -15.45 -2.20 -10.26
C THR A 62 -15.70 -0.80 -9.74
N PRO A 63 -14.69 0.10 -9.72
CA PRO A 63 -14.90 1.46 -9.22
C PRO A 63 -15.80 2.24 -10.18
N ASP A 64 -16.57 3.18 -9.64
CA ASP A 64 -17.37 4.16 -10.37
C ASP A 64 -16.79 5.58 -10.21
N GLY A 65 -17.39 6.58 -10.89
CA GLY A 65 -16.89 7.96 -10.83
C GLY A 65 -16.94 8.61 -9.43
N ARG A 66 -17.76 8.10 -8.50
CA ARG A 66 -17.80 8.57 -7.11
C ARG A 66 -16.68 7.95 -6.29
N ASP A 67 -16.29 6.72 -6.60
CA ASP A 67 -15.14 6.07 -5.95
C ASP A 67 -13.86 6.87 -6.17
N TRP A 68 -13.63 7.39 -7.39
CA TRP A 68 -12.46 8.20 -7.68
C TRP A 68 -12.50 9.62 -7.09
N ALA A 69 -13.64 10.10 -6.61
CA ALA A 69 -13.73 11.41 -5.96
C ALA A 69 -12.90 11.49 -4.66
N VAL A 70 -12.59 10.35 -4.02
CA VAL A 70 -11.70 10.29 -2.85
C VAL A 70 -10.29 10.81 -3.14
N THR A 71 -9.83 10.69 -4.39
CA THR A 71 -8.48 11.13 -4.80
C THR A 71 -8.28 12.62 -4.58
N LYS A 72 -9.35 13.42 -4.70
CA LYS A 72 -9.34 14.85 -4.41
C LYS A 72 -9.21 15.14 -2.91
N GLN A 73 -9.80 14.30 -2.07
CA GLN A 73 -9.65 14.41 -0.60
C GLN A 73 -8.21 14.11 -0.19
N LEU A 74 -7.61 13.05 -0.76
CA LEU A 74 -6.19 12.75 -0.53
C LEU A 74 -5.29 13.91 -0.92
N ALA A 75 -5.47 14.42 -2.14
CA ALA A 75 -4.68 15.53 -2.64
C ALA A 75 -4.82 16.78 -1.75
N THR A 76 -6.01 17.05 -1.25
CA THR A 76 -6.26 18.18 -0.34
C THR A 76 -5.62 17.96 1.04
N GLY A 77 -5.77 16.76 1.62
CA GLY A 77 -5.20 16.42 2.94
C GLY A 77 -3.67 16.42 2.95
N VAL A 78 -3.06 15.99 1.85
CA VAL A 78 -1.62 16.04 1.60
C VAL A 78 -1.13 17.47 1.47
N CYS A 79 -1.80 18.32 0.68
CA CYS A 79 -1.48 19.74 0.59
C CYS A 79 -1.58 20.44 1.95
N GLY A 80 -2.46 19.96 2.85
CA GLY A 80 -2.57 20.42 4.24
C GLY A 80 -1.50 19.87 5.19
N ARG A 81 -0.64 18.93 4.77
CA ARG A 81 0.44 18.30 5.56
C ARG A 81 -0.02 17.77 6.92
N MET A 82 -1.25 17.27 7.00
CA MET A 82 -1.79 16.68 8.23
C MET A 82 -1.17 15.30 8.45
N GLY A 83 -0.67 15.03 9.66
CA GLY A 83 -0.01 13.76 10.01
C GLY A 83 -0.88 12.51 9.86
N THR A 84 -2.21 12.66 9.72
CA THR A 84 -3.16 11.55 9.50
C THR A 84 -3.25 11.09 8.04
N SER A 85 -2.63 11.80 7.09
CA SER A 85 -2.68 11.47 5.67
C SER A 85 -1.89 10.19 5.30
N THR A 86 -0.97 9.75 6.16
CA THR A 86 -0.13 8.55 5.90
C THR A 86 -0.91 7.24 5.92
N PHE A 87 -2.05 7.19 6.62
CA PHE A 87 -2.92 6.01 6.65
C PHE A 87 -3.60 5.81 5.29
N ASP A 88 -4.15 6.89 4.74
CA ASP A 88 -4.79 6.86 3.41
C ASP A 88 -3.78 6.56 2.29
N PHE A 89 -2.49 6.90 2.49
CA PHE A 89 -1.42 6.58 1.54
C PHE A 89 -1.28 5.08 1.33
N GLN A 90 -1.29 4.31 2.41
CA GLN A 90 -1.11 2.86 2.31
C GLN A 90 -2.26 2.23 1.53
N THR A 91 -3.51 2.61 1.85
CA THR A 91 -4.69 2.08 1.16
C THR A 91 -4.75 2.54 -0.30
N ALA A 92 -4.42 3.79 -0.59
CA ALA A 92 -4.35 4.30 -1.96
C ALA A 92 -3.28 3.57 -2.79
N LEU A 93 -2.07 3.40 -2.26
CA LEU A 93 -0.99 2.64 -2.91
C LEU A 93 -1.41 1.19 -3.16
N ARG A 94 -2.09 0.55 -2.21
CA ARG A 94 -2.62 -0.82 -2.38
C ARG A 94 -3.51 -0.92 -3.61
N VAL A 95 -4.47 -0.01 -3.73
CA VAL A 95 -5.42 0.02 -4.87
C VAL A 95 -4.67 0.26 -6.18
N LEU A 96 -3.79 1.26 -6.23
CA LEU A 96 -3.06 1.63 -7.46
C LEU A 96 -2.10 0.56 -7.94
N LEU A 97 -1.34 -0.06 -7.03
CA LEU A 97 -0.38 -1.12 -7.36
C LEU A 97 -1.08 -2.41 -7.78
N THR A 98 -2.14 -2.81 -7.09
CA THR A 98 -2.94 -3.98 -7.50
C THR A 98 -3.53 -3.75 -8.90
N ALA A 99 -4.04 -2.55 -9.18
CA ALA A 99 -4.55 -2.19 -10.51
C ALA A 99 -3.44 -2.21 -11.57
N LYS A 100 -2.23 -1.75 -11.24
CA LYS A 100 -1.05 -1.83 -12.12
C LYS A 100 -0.68 -3.28 -12.44
N GLU A 101 -0.53 -4.12 -11.42
CA GLU A 101 -0.16 -5.53 -11.59
C GLU A 101 -1.20 -6.29 -12.42
N LYS A 102 -2.50 -6.09 -12.15
CA LYS A 102 -3.57 -6.70 -12.96
C LYS A 102 -3.49 -6.29 -14.44
N ARG A 103 -3.17 -5.02 -14.74
CA ARG A 103 -2.99 -4.54 -16.11
C ARG A 103 -1.79 -5.20 -16.78
N GLU A 104 -0.68 -5.31 -16.07
CA GLU A 104 0.55 -5.95 -16.56
C GLU A 104 0.35 -7.45 -16.81
N ASN A 105 -0.51 -8.10 -16.03
CA ASN A 105 -0.90 -9.49 -16.20
C ASN A 105 -2.00 -9.71 -17.27
N GLY A 106 -2.49 -8.65 -17.93
CA GLY A 106 -3.49 -8.75 -19.00
C GLY A 106 -4.92 -9.04 -18.54
N ASP A 107 -5.26 -8.74 -17.28
CA ASP A 107 -6.62 -8.90 -16.76
C ASP A 107 -7.58 -7.89 -17.44
N ALA A 108 -8.64 -8.41 -18.06
CA ALA A 108 -9.63 -7.62 -18.80
C ALA A 108 -10.40 -6.64 -17.91
N ASP A 109 -10.51 -6.91 -16.60
CA ASP A 109 -11.15 -6.02 -15.64
C ASP A 109 -10.19 -4.92 -15.13
N ALA A 110 -8.88 -5.03 -15.40
CA ALA A 110 -7.87 -4.12 -14.88
C ALA A 110 -7.99 -2.70 -15.45
N ALA A 111 -8.46 -2.57 -16.70
CA ALA A 111 -8.72 -1.28 -17.33
C ALA A 111 -9.76 -0.45 -16.54
N ARG A 112 -10.67 -1.11 -15.80
CA ARG A 112 -11.68 -0.45 -14.98
C ARG A 112 -11.10 0.15 -13.70
N TRP A 113 -9.92 -0.29 -13.28
CA TRP A 113 -9.22 0.19 -12.09
C TRP A 113 -8.17 1.28 -12.40
N GLN A 114 -8.12 1.78 -13.64
CA GLN A 114 -7.37 2.97 -13.98
C GLN A 114 -8.12 4.21 -13.45
N PRO A 115 -7.48 5.06 -12.63
CA PRO A 115 -8.06 6.35 -12.28
C PRO A 115 -8.26 7.20 -13.56
N PRO A 116 -9.30 8.04 -13.63
CA PRO A 116 -9.40 9.03 -14.70
C PRO A 116 -8.13 9.90 -14.75
N PRO A 117 -7.68 10.38 -15.93
CA PRO A 117 -6.39 11.05 -16.07
C PRO A 117 -6.18 12.25 -15.12
N ALA A 118 -7.24 13.02 -14.85
CA ALA A 118 -7.19 14.14 -13.92
C ALA A 118 -6.99 13.70 -12.45
N ASP A 119 -7.62 12.59 -12.07
CA ASP A 119 -7.51 12.02 -10.72
C ASP A 119 -6.14 11.33 -10.55
N GLU A 120 -5.65 10.63 -11.58
CA GLU A 120 -4.29 10.05 -11.59
C GLU A 120 -3.22 11.14 -11.46
N ALA A 121 -3.34 12.24 -12.20
CA ALA A 121 -2.43 13.38 -12.09
C ALA A 121 -2.48 14.03 -10.70
N SER A 122 -3.67 14.13 -10.10
CA SER A 122 -3.86 14.67 -8.75
C SER A 122 -3.21 13.77 -7.69
N LEU A 123 -3.39 12.44 -7.80
CA LEU A 123 -2.74 11.46 -6.94
C LEU A 123 -1.23 11.55 -7.07
N LYS A 124 -0.70 11.51 -8.31
CA LYS A 124 0.72 11.62 -8.56
C LYS A 124 1.30 12.88 -7.91
N SER A 125 0.68 14.03 -8.15
CA SER A 125 1.09 15.30 -7.54
C SER A 125 1.11 15.23 -6.02
N ALA A 126 0.06 14.68 -5.40
CA ALA A 126 -0.03 14.52 -3.95
C ALA A 126 1.11 13.66 -3.39
N PHE A 127 1.33 12.47 -3.93
CA PHE A 127 2.40 11.59 -3.47
C PHE A 127 3.80 12.18 -3.71
N THR A 128 4.07 12.71 -4.91
CA THR A 128 5.39 13.25 -5.25
C THR A 128 5.73 14.57 -4.56
N GLY A 129 4.70 15.29 -4.09
CA GLY A 129 4.84 16.54 -3.34
C GLY A 129 4.91 16.36 -1.83
N TYR A 130 4.81 15.13 -1.33
CA TYR A 130 4.83 14.83 0.10
C TYR A 130 6.25 14.80 0.68
N THR A 131 6.38 15.19 1.95
CA THR A 131 7.62 15.07 2.72
C THR A 131 7.66 13.73 3.45
N PHE A 132 8.53 12.83 3.01
CA PHE A 132 8.67 11.48 3.55
C PHE A 132 9.74 11.34 4.65
N PHE A 133 10.65 12.31 4.79
CA PHE A 133 11.72 12.24 5.78
C PHE A 133 12.21 13.61 6.26
N MET A 134 12.85 13.63 7.43
CA MET A 134 13.29 14.86 8.11
C MET A 134 14.30 15.70 7.34
N THR A 135 15.09 15.09 6.46
CA THR A 135 16.09 15.79 5.63
C THR A 135 15.49 16.47 4.40
N GLN A 136 14.22 16.21 4.10
CA GLN A 136 13.51 16.82 2.99
C GLN A 136 12.88 18.15 3.45
N PRO A 137 12.70 19.12 2.54
CA PRO A 137 11.94 20.33 2.84
C PRO A 137 10.57 19.95 3.40
N ARG A 138 10.23 20.53 4.54
CA ARG A 138 8.96 20.31 5.23
C ARG A 138 8.31 21.63 5.53
N GLY A 139 7.01 21.61 5.77
CA GLY A 139 6.38 22.70 6.51
C GLY A 139 5.21 22.20 7.32
N GLY A 140 4.82 23.00 8.30
CA GLY A 140 3.98 22.53 9.38
C GLY A 140 4.71 21.58 10.34
N ASP A 141 4.02 21.27 11.43
CA ASP A 141 4.49 20.38 12.49
C ASP A 141 4.09 18.94 12.15
N MET A 142 4.90 18.30 11.31
CA MET A 142 4.75 16.88 10.99
C MET A 142 5.58 16.03 11.95
N VAL A 143 4.96 15.02 12.56
CA VAL A 143 5.69 13.94 13.22
C VAL A 143 6.23 13.02 12.12
N LEU A 144 7.53 12.78 12.08
CA LEU A 144 8.20 11.96 11.05
C LEU A 144 9.11 10.88 11.66
N TRP A 145 9.07 10.72 12.98
CA TRP A 145 10.08 9.98 13.75
C TRP A 145 9.54 8.86 14.62
N SER A 146 8.22 8.78 14.86
CA SER A 146 7.63 7.65 15.57
C SER A 146 7.86 6.36 14.77
N GLU A 147 7.87 5.21 15.45
CA GLU A 147 8.21 3.91 14.83
C GLU A 147 7.27 3.60 13.66
N ASN A 148 5.97 3.80 13.86
CA ASN A 148 4.96 3.60 12.82
C ASN A 148 5.14 4.54 11.63
N LEU A 149 5.40 5.83 11.87
CA LEU A 149 5.58 6.79 10.79
C LEU A 149 6.87 6.55 10.01
N GLN A 150 7.92 6.05 10.66
CA GLN A 150 9.15 5.69 9.94
C GLN A 150 8.87 4.65 8.85
N ILE A 151 8.13 3.58 9.14
CA ILE A 151 7.85 2.53 8.15
C ILE A 151 6.75 2.94 7.19
N GLN A 152 5.70 3.64 7.63
CA GLN A 152 4.63 4.14 6.74
C GLN A 152 5.15 5.13 5.70
N LEU A 153 6.04 6.05 6.09
CA LEU A 153 6.60 7.04 5.17
C LEU A 153 7.64 6.41 4.26
N ALA A 154 8.46 5.50 4.76
CA ALA A 154 9.45 4.83 3.93
C ALA A 154 8.79 3.87 2.93
N SER A 155 7.76 3.11 3.31
CA SER A 155 6.98 2.28 2.37
C SER A 155 6.31 3.16 1.31
N ALA A 156 5.70 4.28 1.72
CA ALA A 156 5.03 5.18 0.80
C ALA A 156 6.01 5.83 -0.19
N GLU A 157 7.17 6.30 0.27
CA GLU A 157 8.23 6.87 -0.59
C GLU A 157 8.71 5.84 -1.61
N TYR A 158 9.01 4.62 -1.13
CA TYR A 158 9.50 3.51 -1.94
C TYR A 158 8.53 3.10 -3.05
N LEU A 159 7.26 2.91 -2.68
CA LEU A 159 6.22 2.44 -3.59
C LEU A 159 5.69 3.55 -4.50
N THR A 160 5.72 4.81 -4.07
CA THR A 160 5.46 5.97 -4.94
C THR A 160 6.48 6.04 -6.06
N ALA A 161 7.77 5.90 -5.72
CA ALA A 161 8.84 5.91 -6.72
C ALA A 161 8.75 4.72 -7.68
N LEU A 162 8.31 3.55 -7.21
CA LEU A 162 8.03 2.38 -8.04
C LEU A 162 6.82 2.60 -8.97
N LEU A 163 5.79 3.27 -8.50
CA LEU A 163 4.56 3.52 -9.26
C LEU A 163 4.78 4.55 -10.39
N TRP A 164 5.62 5.57 -10.15
CA TRP A 164 5.96 6.59 -11.13
C TRP A 164 7.49 6.75 -11.29
N PRO A 165 8.16 5.81 -11.98
CA PRO A 165 9.63 5.78 -12.07
C PRO A 165 10.23 6.98 -12.82
N ASP A 166 9.46 7.63 -13.68
CA ASP A 166 9.89 8.82 -14.43
C ASP A 166 9.54 10.15 -13.72
N ALA A 167 9.03 10.10 -12.49
CA ALA A 167 8.67 11.31 -11.75
C ALA A 167 9.89 12.04 -11.18
N VAL A 168 9.75 13.37 -11.10
CA VAL A 168 10.57 14.21 -10.23
C VAL A 168 9.71 14.57 -9.03
N PHE A 169 10.21 14.32 -7.82
CA PHE A 169 9.48 14.60 -6.59
C PHE A 169 9.55 16.09 -6.31
N THR A 170 8.40 16.76 -6.38
CA THR A 170 8.31 18.21 -6.22
C THR A 170 8.61 18.66 -4.78
N ALA A 171 8.60 17.73 -3.82
CA ALA A 171 8.97 18.01 -2.43
C ALA A 171 10.43 18.50 -2.27
N ASP A 172 11.36 17.97 -3.06
CA ASP A 172 12.79 18.28 -2.94
C ASP A 172 13.57 18.33 -4.28
N GLY A 173 12.89 18.10 -5.41
CA GLY A 173 13.44 18.15 -6.76
C GLY A 173 14.22 16.91 -7.20
N ARG A 174 14.30 15.85 -6.37
CA ARG A 174 15.05 14.64 -6.72
C ARG A 174 14.23 13.70 -7.63
N PRO A 175 14.90 12.91 -8.49
CA PRO A 175 14.22 11.93 -9.34
C PRO A 175 13.69 10.74 -8.51
N ALA A 176 12.67 10.05 -9.02
CA ALA A 176 12.08 8.88 -8.36
C ALA A 176 13.11 7.82 -7.97
N GLN A 177 14.13 7.56 -8.81
CA GLN A 177 15.21 6.62 -8.48
C GLN A 177 15.95 6.97 -7.18
N ALA A 178 16.16 8.26 -6.90
CA ALA A 178 16.81 8.70 -5.67
C ALA A 178 15.92 8.48 -4.44
N HIS A 179 14.61 8.71 -4.58
CA HIS A 179 13.62 8.40 -3.54
C HIS A 179 13.50 6.89 -3.29
N PHE A 180 13.52 6.09 -4.36
CA PHE A 180 13.48 4.65 -4.29
C PHE A 180 14.65 4.10 -3.45
N GLU A 181 15.89 4.49 -3.77
CA GLU A 181 17.07 4.03 -3.02
C GLU A 181 17.11 4.56 -1.58
N HIS A 182 16.72 5.82 -1.38
CA HIS A 182 16.62 6.42 -0.04
C HIS A 182 15.64 5.66 0.85
N ALA A 183 14.43 5.42 0.36
CA ALA A 183 13.39 4.71 1.08
C ALA A 183 13.77 3.24 1.32
N LYS A 184 14.37 2.58 0.32
CA LYS A 184 14.88 1.21 0.43
C LYS A 184 15.86 1.05 1.59
N GLN A 185 16.82 1.96 1.73
CA GLN A 185 17.77 1.94 2.85
C GLN A 185 17.08 2.09 4.20
N ARG A 186 16.13 3.03 4.30
CA ARG A 186 15.34 3.26 5.51
C ARG A 186 14.52 2.03 5.91
N ILE A 187 13.84 1.39 4.96
CA ILE A 187 13.07 0.16 5.20
C ILE A 187 13.98 -0.95 5.74
N LYS A 188 15.13 -1.19 5.11
CA LYS A 188 16.07 -2.23 5.57
C LYS A 188 16.61 -1.95 6.98
N ILE A 189 16.88 -0.68 7.30
CA ILE A 189 17.29 -0.28 8.65
C ILE A 189 16.16 -0.55 9.65
N TRP A 190 14.94 -0.10 9.34
CA TRP A 190 13.79 -0.28 10.23
C TRP A 190 13.50 -1.77 10.50
N LEU A 191 13.47 -2.60 9.45
CA LEU A 191 13.27 -4.05 9.55
C LEU A 191 14.37 -4.71 10.40
N SER A 192 15.63 -4.37 10.13
CA SER A 192 16.78 -4.87 10.91
C SER A 192 16.66 -4.53 12.40
N GLN A 193 16.19 -3.32 12.73
CA GLN A 193 15.94 -2.93 14.12
C GLN A 193 14.81 -3.75 14.77
N ARG A 194 13.71 -4.02 14.06
CA ARG A 194 12.60 -4.83 14.61
C ARG A 194 13.06 -6.25 14.93
N TRP A 195 13.87 -6.84 14.06
CA TRP A 195 14.44 -8.18 14.29
C TRP A 195 15.47 -8.22 15.41
N ARG A 196 16.21 -7.14 15.64
CA ARG A 196 17.26 -7.09 16.66
C ARG A 196 16.74 -6.72 18.04
N TYR A 197 15.75 -5.83 18.11
CA TYR A 197 15.33 -5.19 19.36
C TYR A 197 13.86 -5.38 19.68
N GLY A 198 13.07 -6.00 18.78
CA GLY A 198 11.61 -6.02 18.88
C GLY A 198 11.00 -4.63 18.65
N PHE A 199 9.68 -4.57 18.54
CA PHE A 199 8.90 -3.34 18.38
C PHE A 199 9.06 -2.40 19.57
N ALA A 200 9.11 -1.08 19.34
CA ALA A 200 9.29 -0.06 20.36
C ALA A 200 7.95 0.57 20.79
N GLU A 201 6.92 0.51 19.94
CA GLU A 201 5.56 1.02 20.23
C GLU A 201 4.63 -0.03 20.85
N TRP A 202 5.18 -1.09 21.46
CA TRP A 202 4.42 -2.19 22.07
C TRP A 202 3.44 -1.77 23.17
N ASN A 203 3.66 -0.62 23.83
CA ASN A 203 2.75 -0.05 24.84
C ASN A 203 1.69 0.89 24.25
N SER A 204 1.71 1.10 22.92
CA SER A 204 0.75 1.90 22.19
C SER A 204 -0.14 0.98 21.34
N PRO A 205 -1.24 0.45 21.90
CA PRO A 205 -2.10 -0.51 21.20
C PRO A 205 -2.68 0.07 19.90
N THR A 206 -2.80 1.39 19.80
CA THR A 206 -3.30 2.08 18.61
C THR A 206 -2.25 2.31 17.53
N TYR A 207 -0.96 2.39 17.86
CA TYR A 207 0.09 2.64 16.85
C TYR A 207 0.86 1.39 16.45
N TYR A 208 0.98 0.41 17.36
CA TYR A 208 1.57 -0.88 17.03
C TYR A 208 0.88 -1.56 15.83
N VAL A 209 -0.46 -1.45 15.74
CA VAL A 209 -1.23 -2.01 14.62
C VAL A 209 -1.00 -1.28 13.29
N GLU A 210 -0.48 -0.05 13.35
CA GLU A 210 -0.28 0.81 12.17
C GLU A 210 0.97 0.45 11.38
N ASP A 211 1.87 -0.35 11.96
CA ASP A 211 3.01 -0.97 11.28
C ASP A 211 2.57 -2.05 10.27
N ILE A 212 1.41 -2.66 10.49
CA ILE A 212 0.97 -3.83 9.71
C ILE A 212 0.64 -3.45 8.27
N SER A 213 -0.03 -2.33 8.06
CA SER A 213 -0.42 -1.86 6.72
C SER A 213 0.77 -1.66 5.76
N PRO A 214 1.84 -0.90 6.13
CA PRO A 214 3.01 -0.77 5.28
C PRO A 214 3.78 -2.08 5.11
N LEU A 215 3.82 -2.97 6.11
CA LEU A 215 4.45 -4.28 5.97
C LEU A 215 3.74 -5.15 4.93
N CYS A 216 2.40 -5.21 4.95
CA CYS A 216 1.61 -5.93 3.95
C CYS A 216 1.87 -5.41 2.52
N LEU A 217 2.01 -4.10 2.35
CA LEU A 217 2.38 -3.51 1.06
C LEU A 217 3.77 -3.92 0.59
N LEU A 218 4.75 -3.94 1.51
CA LEU A 218 6.11 -4.34 1.19
C LEU A 218 6.18 -5.82 0.82
N ILE A 219 5.48 -6.69 1.54
CA ILE A 219 5.39 -8.13 1.23
C ILE A 219 4.90 -8.33 -0.21
N ASP A 220 3.83 -7.63 -0.59
CA ASP A 220 3.17 -7.88 -1.86
C ASP A 220 3.85 -7.17 -3.04
N PHE A 221 4.38 -5.96 -2.85
CA PHE A 221 4.82 -5.11 -3.97
C PHE A 221 6.30 -4.74 -3.97
N ALA A 222 7.07 -5.03 -2.93
CA ALA A 222 8.49 -4.68 -2.95
C ALA A 222 9.25 -5.55 -3.98
N PRO A 223 10.01 -4.95 -4.91
CA PRO A 223 10.84 -5.72 -5.84
C PRO A 223 12.09 -6.31 -5.18
N ASP A 224 12.49 -5.84 -3.99
CA ASP A 224 13.64 -6.35 -3.25
C ASP A 224 13.22 -7.54 -2.37
N GLU A 225 13.75 -8.73 -2.69
CA GLU A 225 13.41 -9.98 -2.01
C GLU A 225 13.74 -9.97 -0.51
N GLN A 226 14.82 -9.29 -0.11
CA GLN A 226 15.18 -9.17 1.30
C GLN A 226 14.12 -8.38 2.06
N ILE A 227 13.63 -7.28 1.46
CA ILE A 227 12.55 -6.49 2.07
C ILE A 227 11.29 -7.34 2.22
N ARG A 228 10.87 -8.07 1.18
CA ARG A 228 9.70 -8.97 1.27
C ARG A 228 9.84 -10.00 2.37
N THR A 229 10.98 -10.68 2.40
CA THR A 229 11.26 -11.76 3.35
C THR A 229 11.31 -11.26 4.78
N GLN A 230 11.90 -10.08 5.02
CA GLN A 230 11.99 -9.52 6.37
C GLN A 230 10.68 -8.89 6.87
N ALA A 231 9.80 -8.48 5.94
CA ALA A 231 8.49 -7.93 6.27
C ALA A 231 7.43 -9.00 6.56
N ALA A 232 7.58 -10.21 5.99
CA ALA A 232 6.72 -11.38 6.19
C ALA A 232 7.02 -12.11 7.52
#